data_AF-A0A1B9LRD3-F1
#
_entry.id   AF-A0A1B9LRD3-F1
#
_cell.length_a   1.000
_cell.length_b   1.000
_cell.length_c   1.000
_cell.angle_alpha   90.00
_cell.angle_beta   90.00
_cell.angle_gamma   90.00
#
_symmetry.space_group_name_H-M   'P 1'
#
loop_
_entity.id
_entity.type
_entity.pdbx_description
1 polymer ?
#
loop_
_entity_poly.entity_id
_entity_poly.type
_entity_poly.pdbx_seq_one_letter_code
_entity_poly.pdbx_strand_id
1 'polypeptide(L)'
;MPSMPTSRNKNESEHSTTHSAVSEGTIIIRNKDNQKQDINELSHDTEQANNELKHIFNKQKEQDIIDQTQLVSEIGGETLTMLNHIDRIKAESKAKEAVEKKKVKTRD
;
A
#
# COMPACT_ATOMS: atom_id res chain seq x y z
N MET A 1 -13.47 -13.36 6.10
CA MET A 1 -12.63 -12.79 5.02
C MET A 1 -12.26 -11.39 5.43
N PRO A 2 -10.98 -10.98 5.45
CA PRO A 2 -10.64 -9.58 5.75
C PRO A 2 -11.09 -8.69 4.59
N SER A 3 -11.75 -7.57 4.90
CA SER A 3 -12.23 -6.60 3.91
C SER A 3 -11.12 -5.63 3.50
N MET A 4 -11.01 -5.30 2.22
CA MET A 4 -10.11 -4.26 1.73
C MET A 4 -10.40 -2.90 2.40
N PRO A 5 -9.38 -2.09 2.69
CA PRO A 5 -9.59 -0.69 3.03
C PRO A 5 -10.06 0.07 1.79
N THR A 6 -11.35 0.43 1.76
CA THR A 6 -11.84 1.40 0.78
C THR A 6 -11.33 2.79 1.19
N SER A 7 -10.32 3.28 0.48
CA SER A 7 -9.83 4.64 0.61
C SER A 7 -10.96 5.62 0.29
N ARG A 8 -11.56 6.22 1.34
CA ARG A 8 -12.43 7.39 1.22
C ARG A 8 -11.52 8.61 1.26
N ASN A 9 -11.11 9.08 0.09
CA ASN A 9 -10.47 10.37 -0.08
C ASN A 9 -11.49 11.48 0.20
N LYS A 10 -11.46 12.05 1.40
CA LYS A 10 -12.07 13.34 1.71
C LYS A 10 -10.93 14.36 1.69
N ASN A 11 -10.83 15.06 0.58
CA ASN A 11 -9.82 16.08 0.30
C ASN A 11 -10.26 17.41 0.92
N GLU A 12 -9.80 17.68 2.14
CA GLU A 12 -9.66 19.04 2.62
C GLU A 12 -8.62 19.75 1.75
N SER A 13 -8.99 20.92 1.23
CA SER A 13 -8.24 21.64 0.21
C SER A 13 -7.00 22.30 0.80
N GLU A 14 -5.89 21.56 0.83
CA GLU A 14 -4.56 22.15 0.89
C GLU A 14 -4.31 22.82 -0.48
N HIS A 15 -4.17 24.14 -0.51
CA HIS A 15 -3.95 24.90 -1.73
C HIS A 15 -2.55 24.61 -2.29
N SER A 16 -2.44 23.52 -3.04
CA SER A 16 -1.22 23.13 -3.75
C SER A 16 -1.16 23.94 -5.04
N THR A 17 -0.37 25.00 -5.05
CA THR A 17 -0.08 25.78 -6.26
C THR A 17 0.77 24.93 -7.20
N THR A 18 0.13 24.21 -8.12
CA THR A 18 0.82 23.46 -9.17
C THR A 18 1.46 24.44 -10.16
N HIS A 19 2.78 24.45 -10.21
CA HIS A 19 3.51 25.24 -11.20
C HIS A 19 3.66 24.43 -12.49
N SER A 20 3.24 25.01 -13.62
CA SER A 20 3.44 24.42 -14.95
C SER A 20 4.60 25.13 -15.64
N ALA A 21 5.52 24.38 -16.24
CA ALA A 21 6.53 24.95 -17.13
C ALA A 21 6.13 24.77 -18.59
N VAL A 22 6.57 25.72 -19.42
CA VAL A 22 6.26 25.75 -20.86
C VAL A 22 7.46 25.21 -21.63
N SER A 23 7.23 24.26 -22.55
CA SER A 23 8.30 23.72 -23.41
C SER A 23 8.83 24.79 -24.37
N GLU A 24 10.08 24.63 -24.79
CA GLU A 24 10.73 25.48 -25.79
C GLU A 24 9.84 25.70 -27.04
N GLY A 25 9.44 26.95 -27.26
CA GLY A 25 8.51 27.35 -28.32
C GLY A 25 8.48 28.86 -28.51
N THR A 26 8.11 29.32 -29.70
CA THR A 26 8.04 30.76 -29.99
C THR A 26 6.77 31.38 -29.40
N ILE A 27 6.92 32.19 -28.36
CA ILE A 27 5.83 33.00 -27.80
C ILE A 27 5.63 34.26 -28.67
N ILE A 28 4.46 34.39 -29.29
CA ILE A 28 4.12 35.57 -30.10
C ILE A 28 3.23 36.51 -29.30
N ILE A 29 3.78 37.65 -28.88
CA ILE A 29 3.01 38.72 -28.24
C ILE A 29 2.43 39.65 -29.31
N ARG A 30 1.09 39.64 -29.45
CA ARG A 30 0.38 40.46 -30.46
C ARG A 30 0.21 41.93 -30.04
N ASN A 31 0.14 42.22 -28.74
CA ASN A 31 0.00 43.57 -28.20
C ASN A 31 1.01 43.78 -27.07
N LYS A 32 2.23 44.16 -27.43
CA LYS A 32 3.33 44.35 -26.47
C LYS A 32 3.09 45.55 -25.55
N ASP A 33 2.46 46.60 -26.06
CA ASP A 33 2.29 47.87 -25.32
C ASP A 33 1.34 47.74 -24.12
N ASN A 34 0.40 46.79 -24.17
CA ASN A 34 -0.53 46.50 -23.07
C ASN A 34 -0.10 45.27 -22.24
N GLN A 35 1.10 44.74 -22.44
CA GLN A 35 1.60 43.61 -21.67
C GLN A 35 1.98 44.07 -20.25
N LYS A 36 1.24 43.58 -19.25
CA LYS A 36 1.43 43.97 -17.83
C LYS A 36 2.39 43.06 -17.06
N GLN A 37 2.64 41.84 -17.55
CA GLN A 37 3.44 40.82 -16.88
C GLN A 37 4.72 40.54 -17.66
N ASP A 38 5.84 40.38 -16.95
CA ASP A 38 7.10 39.97 -17.59
C ASP A 38 7.01 38.51 -18.05
N ILE A 39 7.32 38.28 -19.33
CA ILE A 39 7.35 36.93 -19.92
C ILE A 39 8.64 36.20 -19.58
N ASN A 40 9.71 36.93 -19.19
CA ASN A 40 10.97 36.32 -18.78
C ASN A 40 10.87 35.61 -17.43
N GLU A 41 9.82 35.89 -16.65
CA GLU A 41 9.51 35.19 -15.39
C GLU A 41 8.78 33.86 -15.61
N LEU A 42 8.40 33.52 -16.86
CA LEU A 42 7.75 32.25 -17.15
C LEU A 42 8.76 31.10 -17.03
N SER A 43 8.41 30.06 -16.26
CA SER A 43 9.25 28.86 -16.17
C SER A 43 9.22 28.09 -17.49
N HIS A 44 10.39 27.92 -18.11
CA HIS A 44 10.59 27.06 -19.29
C HIS A 44 11.11 25.66 -18.93
N ASP A 45 11.41 25.42 -17.64
CA ASP A 45 11.96 24.14 -17.17
C ASP A 45 10.88 23.06 -17.06
N THR A 46 10.64 22.39 -18.19
CA THR A 46 9.73 21.23 -18.24
C THR A 46 10.26 19.99 -17.52
N GLU A 47 11.57 19.89 -17.29
CA GLU A 47 12.17 18.70 -16.67
C GLU A 47 11.84 18.63 -15.18
N GLN A 48 11.82 19.79 -14.50
CA GLN A 48 11.53 19.88 -13.07
C GLN A 48 10.08 20.24 -12.72
N ALA A 49 9.25 20.66 -13.69
CA ALA A 49 7.85 21.00 -13.42
C ALA A 49 7.01 19.84 -12.81
N ASN A 50 7.41 18.59 -13.08
CA ASN A 50 6.75 17.39 -12.53
C ASN A 50 7.43 16.83 -11.27
N ASN A 51 8.49 17.46 -10.74
CA ASN A 51 9.29 16.86 -9.66
C ASN A 51 8.52 16.67 -8.35
N GLU A 52 7.39 17.36 -8.15
CA GLU A 52 6.56 17.14 -6.97
C GLU A 52 6.00 15.71 -6.92
N LEU A 53 5.63 15.09 -8.05
CA LEU A 53 5.11 13.71 -8.06
C LEU A 53 6.17 12.65 -7.70
N LYS A 54 7.45 12.92 -7.97
CA LYS A 54 8.57 12.00 -7.65
C LYS A 54 8.84 11.90 -6.15
N HIS A 55 8.59 12.96 -5.38
CA HIS A 55 8.85 12.96 -3.94
C HIS A 55 7.75 12.25 -3.13
N ILE A 56 6.51 12.27 -3.61
CA ILE A 56 5.35 11.70 -2.89
C ILE A 56 5.04 10.25 -3.27
N PHE A 57 5.41 9.78 -4.46
CA PHE A 57 5.10 8.40 -4.89
C PHE A 57 6.31 7.73 -5.55
N ASN A 58 6.97 6.85 -4.80
CA ASN A 58 7.96 5.93 -5.36
C ASN A 58 7.29 4.56 -5.58
N LYS A 59 6.99 4.24 -6.84
CA LYS A 59 6.32 3.00 -7.22
C LYS A 59 7.00 1.75 -6.66
N GLN A 60 8.33 1.71 -6.61
CA GLN A 60 9.05 0.55 -6.06
C GLN A 60 8.79 0.42 -4.56
N LYS A 61 8.93 1.52 -3.81
CA LYS A 61 8.67 1.56 -2.36
C LYS A 61 7.23 1.18 -2.02
N GLU A 62 6.27 1.69 -2.79
CA GLU A 62 4.85 1.40 -2.58
C GLU A 62 4.50 -0.06 -2.93
N GLN A 63 5.12 -0.62 -3.97
CA GLN A 63 4.98 -2.05 -4.29
C GLN A 63 5.59 -2.93 -3.18
N ASP A 64 6.77 -2.57 -2.68
CA ASP A 64 7.44 -3.30 -1.58
C ASP A 64 6.56 -3.31 -0.31
N ILE A 65 5.88 -2.20 0.00
CA ILE A 65 4.95 -2.09 1.13
C ILE A 65 3.71 -2.98 0.93
N ILE A 66 3.16 -3.03 -0.29
CA ILE A 66 2.03 -3.91 -0.63
C ILE A 66 2.44 -5.38 -0.47
N ASP A 67 3.58 -5.77 -1.04
CA ASP A 67 4.08 -7.15 -1.04
C ASP A 67 4.39 -7.61 0.39
N GLN A 68 5.00 -6.75 1.22
CA GLN A 68 5.24 -7.03 2.63
C GLN A 68 3.94 -7.24 3.41
N THR A 69 2.92 -6.41 3.17
CA THR A 69 1.63 -6.52 3.86
C THR A 69 0.91 -7.82 3.51
N GLN A 70 1.01 -8.25 2.25
CA GLN A 70 0.48 -9.53 1.80
C GLN A 70 1.20 -10.70 2.47
N LEU A 71 2.55 -10.68 2.47
CA LEU A 71 3.37 -11.73 3.08
C LEU A 71 3.08 -11.89 4.59
N VAL A 72 2.94 -10.78 5.33
CA VAL A 72 2.58 -10.82 6.76
C VAL A 72 1.19 -11.44 6.97
N SER A 73 0.24 -11.16 6.08
CA SER A 73 -1.12 -11.72 6.16
C SER A 73 -1.13 -13.23 5.92
N GLU A 74 -0.32 -13.72 4.98
CA GLU A 74 -0.20 -15.14 4.66
C GLU A 74 0.42 -15.92 5.82
N ILE A 75 1.49 -15.40 6.43
CA ILE A 75 2.13 -15.99 7.62
C ILE A 75 1.13 -16.08 8.79
N GLY A 76 0.28 -15.07 8.98
CA GLY A 76 -0.77 -15.10 10.00
C GLY A 76 -1.78 -16.24 9.80
N GLY A 77 -2.13 -16.55 8.55
CA GLY A 77 -3.02 -17.66 8.21
C GLY A 77 -2.36 -19.04 8.43
N GLU A 78 -1.10 -19.18 8.03
CA GLU A 78 -0.33 -20.41 8.22
C GLU A 78 -0.12 -20.73 9.71
N THR A 79 0.23 -19.73 10.52
CA THR A 79 0.41 -19.91 11.96
C THR A 79 -0.88 -20.33 12.67
N LEU A 80 -2.03 -19.77 12.28
CA LEU A 80 -3.34 -20.18 12.80
C LEU A 80 -3.68 -21.63 12.41
N THR A 81 -3.34 -22.02 11.18
CA THR A 81 -3.54 -23.39 10.68
C THR A 81 -2.66 -24.38 11.43
N MET A 82 -1.39 -24.04 11.70
CA MET A 82 -0.48 -24.84 12.49
C MET A 82 -0.98 -25.03 13.94
N LEU A 83 -1.49 -23.97 14.57
CA LEU A 83 -2.04 -24.06 15.92
C LEU A 83 -3.22 -25.04 16.01
N ASN A 84 -4.17 -24.94 15.08
CA ASN A 84 -5.29 -25.87 14.99
C ASN A 84 -4.83 -27.33 14.80
N HIS A 85 -3.77 -27.54 14.00
CA HIS A 85 -3.20 -28.86 13.80
C HIS A 85 -2.56 -29.41 15.09
N ILE A 86 -1.83 -28.59 15.83
CA ILE A 86 -1.24 -28.96 17.14
C ILE A 86 -2.35 -29.35 18.13
N ASP A 87 -3.42 -28.55 18.21
CA ASP A 87 -4.54 -28.84 19.10
C ASP A 87 -5.26 -30.14 18.73
N ARG A 88 -5.44 -30.41 17.42
CA ARG A 88 -6.02 -31.65 16.94
C ARG A 88 -5.16 -32.86 17.31
N ILE A 89 -3.85 -32.79 17.09
CA ILE A 89 -2.91 -33.87 17.49
C ILE A 89 -3.01 -34.14 18.99
N LYS A 90 -3.05 -33.09 19.81
CA LYS A 90 -3.13 -33.21 21.27
C LYS A 90 -4.47 -33.79 21.74
N ALA A 91 -5.57 -33.47 21.05
CA ALA A 91 -6.88 -34.05 21.33
C ALA A 91 -6.91 -35.53 20.94
N GLU A 92 -6.39 -35.87 19.75
CA GLU A 92 -6.29 -37.25 19.27
C GLU A 92 -5.41 -38.12 20.18
N SER A 93 -4.27 -37.59 20.65
CA SER A 93 -3.39 -38.32 21.58
C SER A 93 -4.08 -38.60 22.92
N LYS A 94 -4.73 -37.58 23.52
CA LYS A 94 -5.53 -37.76 24.75
C LYS A 94 -6.68 -38.75 24.56
N ALA A 95 -7.36 -38.72 23.42
CA ALA A 95 -8.44 -39.65 23.11
C ALA A 95 -7.91 -41.10 23.01
N LYS A 96 -6.77 -41.30 22.35
CA LYS A 96 -6.11 -42.62 22.27
C LYS A 96 -5.70 -43.13 23.65
N GLU A 97 -5.08 -42.29 24.48
CA GLU A 97 -4.72 -42.65 25.86
C GLU A 97 -5.96 -43.03 26.69
N ALA A 98 -7.07 -42.30 26.56
CA ALA A 98 -8.30 -42.60 27.28
C ALA A 98 -8.93 -43.93 26.84
N VAL A 99 -8.86 -44.26 25.55
CA VAL A 99 -9.32 -45.54 25.01
C VAL A 99 -8.44 -46.69 25.49
N GLU A 100 -7.12 -46.53 25.52
CA GLU A 100 -6.21 -47.54 26.06
C GLU A 100 -6.45 -47.78 27.57
N LYS A 101 -6.56 -46.71 28.36
CA LYS A 101 -6.86 -46.83 29.81
C LYS A 101 -8.18 -47.56 30.06
N LYS A 102 -9.20 -47.33 29.22
CA LYS A 102 -10.47 -48.08 29.30
C LYS A 102 -10.30 -49.55 28.92
N LYS A 103 -9.53 -49.86 27.87
CA LYS A 103 -9.23 -51.25 27.43
C LYS A 103 -8.46 -52.06 28.47
N VAL A 104 -7.49 -51.44 29.16
CA VAL A 104 -6.74 -52.09 30.24
C VAL A 104 -7.68 -52.39 31.41
N LYS A 105 -8.53 -51.42 31.80
CA LYS A 105 -9.52 -51.59 32.88
C LYS A 105 -10.65 -52.60 32.58
N THR A 106 -10.86 -52.99 31.31
CA THR A 106 -11.85 -54.04 30.93
C THR A 106 -11.23 -55.43 30.81
N ARG A 107 -9.91 -55.56 31.02
CA ARG A 107 -9.16 -56.82 30.88
C ARG A 107 -8.71 -57.41 32.23
N ASP A 108 -9.02 -56.74 33.33
CA ASP A 108 -8.93 -57.22 34.73
C ASP A 108 -10.34 -57.56 35.24
#